data_AF-A0A7Y5UWS2-F1
#
_entry.id   AF-A0A7Y5UWS2-F1
#
_cell.length_a   1.000
_cell.length_b   1.000
_cell.length_c   1.000
_cell.angle_alpha   90.00
_cell.angle_beta   90.00
_cell.angle_gamma   90.00
#
_symmetry.space_group_name_H-M   'P 1'
#
loop_
_entity.id
_entity.type
_entity.pdbx_description
1 polymer ?
#
loop_
_entity_poly.entity_id
_entity_poly.type
_entity_poly.pdbx_seq_one_letter_code
_entity_poly.pdbx_strand_id
1 'polypeptide(L)'
;HQVAVSLDGQGPGRVVEAGTAAVPRQQTVVSDTGEVTRRLGAQPFGLVDTPRSQAAYGWLGSAGKVALTDLELEVSNPFAAVAASSLTDEPIGRSPRLLVTVVARAENTGLAYNATRTRLQARGAAPILAEPVRGALVLKVPPGRWRLQPLGADGSVLREMAVTATEAGLRLELDTAPTIYYLLERQ
;
A
#
# COMPACT_ATOMS: atom_id res chain seq x y z
N HIS A 1 28.39 -19.92 -8.07
CA HIS A 1 28.74 -18.61 -7.50
C HIS A 1 27.84 -18.35 -6.29
N GLN A 2 28.40 -18.22 -5.09
CA GLN A 2 27.65 -17.85 -3.88
C GLN A 2 28.00 -16.39 -3.58
N VAL A 3 26.98 -15.53 -3.53
CA VAL A 3 27.13 -14.12 -3.18
C VAL A 3 26.49 -13.94 -1.82
N ALA A 4 27.27 -13.48 -0.84
CA ALA A 4 26.78 -13.05 0.46
C ALA A 4 27.00 -11.54 0.58
N VAL A 5 26.01 -10.84 1.11
CA VAL A 5 26.11 -9.41 1.47
C VAL A 5 25.93 -9.33 2.98
N SER A 6 26.88 -8.69 3.65
CA SER A 6 26.80 -8.34 5.07
C SER A 6 26.86 -6.82 5.16
N LEU A 7 25.95 -6.25 5.95
CA LEU A 7 25.90 -4.83 6.27
C LEU A 7 26.49 -4.62 7.67
N ASP A 8 27.06 -3.44 7.92
CA ASP A 8 27.63 -3.10 9.22
C ASP A 8 26.61 -3.29 10.35
N GLY A 9 26.98 -4.09 11.36
CA GLY A 9 26.12 -4.40 12.51
C GLY A 9 25.29 -5.69 12.39
N GLN A 10 25.25 -6.35 11.22
CA GLN A 10 24.62 -7.67 11.08
C GLN A 10 25.63 -8.79 11.40
N GLY A 11 25.22 -9.76 12.23
CA GLY A 11 25.99 -10.97 12.48
C GLY A 11 26.19 -11.83 11.22
N PRO A 12 27.01 -12.90 11.26
CA PRO A 12 27.25 -13.73 10.09
C PRO A 12 25.92 -14.29 9.56
N GLY A 13 25.58 -13.93 8.33
CA GLY A 13 24.37 -14.41 7.66
C GLY A 13 24.40 -15.94 7.52
N ARG A 14 23.24 -16.58 7.72
CA ARG A 14 23.11 -18.02 7.46
C ARG A 14 22.99 -18.25 5.96
N VAL A 15 23.91 -19.02 5.37
CA VAL A 15 23.75 -19.53 4.01
C VAL A 15 22.60 -20.54 4.00
N VAL A 16 21.59 -20.29 3.20
CA VAL A 16 20.44 -21.18 3.01
C VAL A 16 20.56 -21.80 1.63
N GLU A 17 20.43 -23.12 1.53
CA GLU A 17 20.47 -23.81 0.24
C GLU A 17 19.33 -23.34 -0.67
N ALA A 18 19.61 -23.28 -1.98
CA ALA A 18 18.60 -22.97 -2.98
C ALA A 18 17.42 -23.96 -2.86
N GLY A 19 16.20 -23.43 -2.71
CA GLY A 19 14.99 -24.24 -2.52
C GLY A 19 14.61 -24.48 -1.05
N THR A 20 15.49 -24.18 -0.10
CA THR A 20 15.13 -24.19 1.33
C THR A 20 14.50 -22.85 1.70
N ALA A 21 13.29 -22.89 2.24
CA ALA A 21 12.65 -21.68 2.74
C ALA A 21 13.46 -21.14 3.94
N ALA A 22 14.00 -19.92 3.81
CA ALA A 22 14.78 -19.28 4.88
C ALA A 22 13.94 -19.09 6.16
N VAL A 23 12.62 -18.99 6.00
CA VAL A 23 11.62 -18.82 7.06
C VAL A 23 10.40 -19.71 6.76
N PRO A 24 9.83 -20.42 7.75
CA PRO A 24 8.55 -21.11 7.62
C PRO A 24 7.41 -20.23 7.07
N ARG A 25 6.57 -20.80 6.20
CA ARG A 25 5.44 -20.11 5.53
C ARG A 25 4.28 -19.68 6.45
N GLN A 26 4.33 -19.99 7.74
CA GLN A 26 3.32 -19.64 8.74
C GLN A 26 3.82 -18.54 9.70
N GLN A 27 4.99 -17.97 9.41
CA GLN A 27 5.67 -17.06 10.32
C GLN A 27 5.50 -15.59 9.91
N THR A 28 5.42 -14.72 10.90
CA THR A 28 5.61 -13.29 10.73
C THR A 28 7.11 -12.99 10.69
N VAL A 29 7.57 -12.31 9.64
CA VAL A 29 8.94 -11.80 9.51
C VAL A 29 8.92 -10.30 9.75
N VAL A 30 9.84 -9.80 10.56
CA VAL A 30 9.98 -8.37 10.86
C VAL A 30 11.40 -7.95 10.48
N SER A 31 11.57 -6.75 9.91
CA SER A 31 12.89 -6.16 9.67
C SER A 31 13.62 -5.91 10.98
N ASP A 32 14.93 -5.73 10.90
CA ASP A 32 15.78 -5.29 12.01
C ASP A 32 15.36 -3.92 12.58
N THR A 33 14.86 -3.02 11.73
CA THR A 33 14.30 -1.73 12.16
C THR A 33 12.94 -1.84 12.84
N GLY A 34 12.24 -2.97 12.70
CA GLY A 34 10.84 -3.11 13.12
C GLY A 34 9.82 -2.50 12.16
N GLU A 35 10.25 -1.73 11.16
CA GLU A 35 9.36 -0.95 10.30
C GLU A 35 8.75 -1.74 9.14
N VAL A 36 9.25 -2.93 8.82
CA VAL A 36 8.67 -3.78 7.77
C VAL A 36 8.27 -5.12 8.35
N THR A 37 6.99 -5.46 8.21
CA THR A 37 6.45 -6.74 8.64
C THR A 37 5.89 -7.50 7.46
N ARG A 38 6.14 -8.80 7.37
CA ARG A 38 5.51 -9.71 6.42
C ARG A 38 4.85 -10.85 7.16
N ARG A 39 3.53 -10.98 7.05
CA ARG A 39 2.80 -12.13 7.56
C ARG A 39 2.75 -13.18 6.45
N LEU A 40 3.51 -14.25 6.64
CA LEU A 40 3.52 -15.39 5.73
C LEU A 40 2.47 -16.35 6.26
N GLY A 41 1.40 -16.54 5.50
CA GLY A 41 0.28 -17.43 5.83
C GLY A 41 -0.48 -17.80 4.57
N ALA A 42 -1.68 -18.39 4.71
CA ALA A 42 -2.53 -18.72 3.56
C ALA A 42 -2.95 -17.47 2.76
N GLN A 43 -3.18 -16.36 3.47
CA GLN A 43 -3.50 -15.05 2.90
C GLN A 43 -2.44 -14.04 3.36
N PRO A 44 -1.27 -14.02 2.69
CA PRO A 44 -0.15 -13.21 3.13
C PRO A 44 -0.39 -11.72 2.88
N PHE A 45 0.03 -10.90 3.82
CA PHE A 45 0.12 -9.46 3.62
C PHE A 45 1.35 -8.89 4.34
N GLY A 46 1.80 -7.74 3.88
CA GLY A 46 2.92 -7.01 4.44
C GLY A 46 2.51 -5.61 4.87
N LEU A 47 3.27 -5.09 5.81
CA LEU A 47 3.14 -3.77 6.39
C LEU A 47 4.48 -3.04 6.28
N VAL A 48 4.40 -1.74 6.02
CA VAL A 48 5.50 -0.79 6.15
C VAL A 48 5.01 0.26 7.14
N ASP A 49 5.74 0.48 8.23
CA ASP A 49 5.41 1.41 9.31
C ASP A 49 6.61 2.30 9.61
N THR A 50 6.99 3.13 8.64
CA THR A 50 8.07 4.13 8.80
C THR A 50 7.45 5.51 9.08
N PRO A 51 8.18 6.45 9.70
CA PRO A 51 7.63 7.78 10.02
C PRO A 51 7.09 8.56 8.81
N ARG A 52 7.67 8.38 7.61
CA ARG A 52 7.30 9.15 6.39
C ARG A 52 6.56 8.33 5.35
N SER A 53 6.44 7.03 5.52
CA SER A 53 5.73 6.15 4.58
C SER A 53 5.16 4.95 5.30
N GLN A 54 3.86 4.78 5.16
CA GLN A 54 3.10 3.69 5.74
C GLN A 54 2.31 2.97 4.68
N ALA A 55 2.31 1.65 4.70
CA ALA A 55 1.62 0.87 3.69
C ALA A 55 1.14 -0.46 4.24
N ALA A 56 0.03 -0.95 3.69
CA ALA A 56 -0.37 -2.33 3.76
C ALA A 56 -0.54 -2.87 2.34
N TYR A 57 -0.04 -4.08 2.08
CA TYR A 57 -0.15 -4.70 0.77
C TYR A 57 -0.32 -6.21 0.88
N GLY A 58 -1.07 -6.81 -0.02
CA GLY A 58 -1.32 -8.26 -0.03
C GLY A 58 -2.79 -8.60 0.09
N TRP A 59 -3.08 -9.72 0.73
CA TRP A 59 -4.45 -10.23 0.91
C TRP A 59 -5.22 -9.48 2.01
N LEU A 60 -5.49 -8.20 1.79
CA LEU A 60 -6.06 -7.29 2.79
C LEU A 60 -7.55 -7.52 3.05
N GLY A 61 -8.32 -8.00 2.06
CA GLY A 61 -9.76 -8.25 2.22
C GLY A 61 -10.12 -9.26 3.31
N SER A 62 -9.17 -10.12 3.68
CA SER A 62 -9.28 -11.09 4.78
C SER A 62 -8.58 -10.66 6.07
N ALA A 63 -7.83 -9.55 6.04
CA ALA A 63 -7.08 -9.06 7.19
C ALA A 63 -7.95 -8.27 8.18
N GLY A 64 -9.16 -7.84 7.76
CA GLY A 64 -10.01 -6.93 8.53
C GLY A 64 -9.39 -5.54 8.63
N LYS A 65 -9.61 -4.86 9.75
CA LYS A 65 -8.99 -3.56 10.03
C LYS A 65 -7.48 -3.72 10.25
N VAL A 66 -6.69 -3.00 9.46
CA VAL A 66 -5.24 -2.88 9.60
C VAL A 66 -4.91 -1.51 10.18
N ALA A 67 -4.08 -1.47 11.22
CA ALA A 67 -3.64 -0.23 11.86
C ALA A 67 -2.11 -0.16 11.89
N LEU A 68 -1.59 0.98 11.47
CA LEU A 68 -0.19 1.41 11.57
C LEU A 68 -0.14 2.65 12.47
N THR A 69 1.05 3.25 12.63
CA THR A 69 1.21 4.43 13.48
C THR A 69 0.26 5.57 13.10
N ASP A 70 0.22 6.01 11.83
CA ASP A 70 -0.58 7.16 11.35
C ASP A 70 -1.62 6.78 10.29
N LEU A 71 -1.70 5.50 9.89
CA LEU A 71 -2.62 4.99 8.87
C LEU A 71 -3.44 3.83 9.42
N GLU A 72 -4.75 3.93 9.33
CA GLU A 72 -5.67 2.81 9.52
C GLU A 72 -6.43 2.56 8.23
N LEU A 73 -6.68 1.31 7.87
CA LEU A 73 -7.43 0.97 6.67
C LEU A 73 -8.23 -0.31 6.83
N GLU A 74 -9.34 -0.36 6.13
CA GLU A 74 -10.17 -1.55 5.98
C GLU A 74 -10.68 -1.57 4.54
N VAL A 75 -10.31 -2.61 3.80
CA VAL A 75 -10.63 -2.77 2.38
C VAL A 75 -11.25 -4.13 2.15
N SER A 76 -12.18 -4.21 1.20
CA SER A 76 -12.88 -5.47 0.87
C SER A 76 -12.32 -6.19 -0.36
N ASN A 77 -11.40 -5.56 -1.10
CA ASN A 77 -10.71 -6.23 -2.21
C ASN A 77 -9.91 -7.43 -1.67
N PRO A 78 -9.96 -8.60 -2.32
CA PRO A 78 -9.18 -9.76 -1.90
C PRO A 78 -7.69 -9.43 -1.81
N PHE A 79 -7.17 -8.65 -2.77
CA PHE A 79 -5.80 -8.17 -2.80
C PHE A 79 -5.78 -6.66 -3.09
N ALA A 80 -5.01 -5.91 -2.32
CA ALA A 80 -4.75 -4.49 -2.58
C ALA A 80 -3.39 -4.07 -2.01
N ALA A 81 -2.89 -2.94 -2.50
CA ALA A 81 -1.79 -2.18 -1.94
C ALA A 81 -2.29 -0.76 -1.65
N VAL A 82 -2.21 -0.36 -0.39
CA VAL A 82 -2.59 0.97 0.09
C VAL A 82 -1.37 1.56 0.78
N ALA A 83 -0.93 2.73 0.34
CA ALA A 83 0.21 3.44 0.92
C ALA A 83 -0.15 4.90 1.16
N ALA A 84 0.38 5.47 2.25
CA ALA A 84 0.37 6.89 2.54
C ALA A 84 1.82 7.34 2.76
N SER A 85 2.21 8.41 2.08
CA SER A 85 3.57 8.95 2.14
C SER A 85 3.54 10.45 2.36
N SER A 86 4.43 10.93 3.22
CA SER A 86 4.72 12.36 3.33
C SER A 86 5.44 12.84 2.08
N LEU A 87 5.01 13.99 1.55
CA LEU A 87 5.70 14.71 0.47
C LEU A 87 6.61 15.82 1.03
N THR A 88 6.94 15.75 2.32
CA THR A 88 7.85 16.67 3.01
C THR A 88 8.84 15.88 3.88
N ASP A 89 9.74 16.58 4.58
CA ASP A 89 10.65 15.96 5.55
C ASP A 89 9.99 15.64 6.90
N GLU A 90 8.75 16.07 7.12
CA GLU A 90 8.00 15.76 8.32
C GLU A 90 7.36 14.36 8.25
N PRO A 91 7.17 13.66 9.39
CA PRO A 91 6.42 12.41 9.46
C PRO A 91 4.96 12.61 9.06
N ILE A 92 4.26 11.51 8.74
CA ILE A 92 2.87 11.55 8.24
C ILE A 92 1.96 12.34 9.20
N GLY A 93 2.01 12.06 10.50
CA GLY A 93 1.20 12.76 11.50
C GLY A 93 1.50 14.26 11.69
N ARG A 94 2.48 14.84 10.98
CA ARG A 94 2.81 16.28 11.04
C ARG A 94 2.94 16.95 9.67
N SER A 95 3.08 16.17 8.61
CA SER A 95 3.30 16.66 7.26
C SER A 95 2.08 17.43 6.74
N PRO A 96 2.25 18.63 6.15
CA PRO A 96 1.16 19.37 5.55
C PRO A 96 0.73 18.81 4.19
N ARG A 97 1.45 17.82 3.65
CA ARG A 97 1.26 17.32 2.30
C ARG A 97 1.51 15.82 2.21
N LEU A 98 0.46 15.05 1.92
CA LEU A 98 0.48 13.59 1.89
C LEU A 98 0.00 13.07 0.53
N LEU A 99 0.65 12.03 0.02
CA LEU A 99 0.16 11.26 -1.12
C LEU A 99 -0.34 9.90 -0.62
N VAL A 100 -1.60 9.60 -0.91
CA VAL A 100 -2.19 8.29 -0.72
C VAL A 100 -2.25 7.59 -2.07
N THR A 101 -1.72 6.37 -2.13
CA THR A 101 -1.77 5.49 -3.31
C THR A 101 -2.59 4.25 -2.98
N VAL A 102 -3.57 3.92 -3.81
CA VAL A 102 -4.44 2.75 -3.63
C VAL A 102 -4.56 1.98 -4.94
N VAL A 103 -4.15 0.71 -4.93
CA VAL A 103 -4.12 -0.13 -6.13
C VAL A 103 -4.62 -1.53 -5.78
N ALA A 104 -5.64 -2.01 -6.48
CA ALA A 104 -6.04 -3.42 -6.47
C ALA A 104 -5.43 -4.13 -7.69
N ARG A 105 -6.24 -4.80 -8.51
CA ARG A 105 -5.76 -5.35 -9.78
C ARG A 105 -5.54 -4.24 -10.80
N ALA A 106 -4.47 -4.36 -11.58
CA ALA A 106 -4.19 -3.50 -12.72
C ALA A 106 -3.79 -4.37 -13.91
N GLU A 107 -4.50 -4.23 -15.03
CA GLU A 107 -4.26 -5.02 -16.25
C GLU A 107 -4.37 -4.11 -17.49
N ASN A 108 -3.61 -4.39 -18.54
CA ASN A 108 -3.78 -3.68 -19.81
C ASN A 108 -5.17 -3.96 -20.40
N THR A 109 -5.72 -2.99 -21.13
CA THR A 109 -6.96 -3.19 -21.87
C THR A 109 -6.79 -4.34 -22.87
N GLY A 110 -7.68 -5.34 -22.82
CA GLY A 110 -7.62 -6.53 -23.66
C GLY A 110 -6.55 -7.56 -23.25
N LEU A 111 -5.95 -7.43 -22.07
CA LEU A 111 -5.11 -8.47 -21.50
C LEU A 111 -5.93 -9.75 -21.27
N ALA A 112 -5.40 -10.89 -21.69
CA ALA A 112 -6.08 -12.17 -21.54
C ALA A 112 -5.09 -13.28 -21.16
N TYR A 113 -5.49 -14.10 -20.20
CA TYR A 113 -4.83 -15.36 -19.87
C TYR A 113 -5.68 -16.54 -20.33
N ASN A 114 -5.05 -17.71 -20.46
CA ASN A 114 -5.78 -18.97 -20.60
C ASN A 114 -6.71 -19.23 -19.38
N ALA A 115 -7.64 -20.18 -19.52
CA ALA A 115 -8.64 -20.48 -18.50
C ALA A 115 -8.05 -20.76 -17.10
N THR A 116 -6.86 -21.36 -17.03
CA THR A 116 -6.15 -21.66 -15.77
C THR A 116 -5.26 -20.52 -15.27
N ARG A 117 -5.22 -19.37 -15.95
CA ARG A 117 -4.34 -18.22 -15.69
C ARG A 117 -2.85 -18.56 -15.55
N THR A 118 -2.39 -19.60 -16.23
CA THR A 118 -0.98 -20.03 -16.23
C THR A 118 -0.19 -19.56 -17.45
N ARG A 119 -0.86 -19.07 -18.50
CA ARG A 119 -0.23 -18.59 -19.72
C ARG A 119 -0.94 -17.35 -20.25
N LEU A 120 -0.15 -16.34 -20.60
CA LEU A 120 -0.63 -15.13 -21.26
C LEU A 120 -1.02 -15.45 -22.72
N GLN A 121 -2.26 -15.15 -23.09
CA GLN A 121 -2.78 -15.32 -24.45
C GLN A 121 -2.74 -14.01 -25.23
N ALA A 122 -3.05 -12.89 -24.58
CA ALA A 122 -2.95 -11.55 -25.14
C ALA A 122 -2.33 -10.61 -24.11
N ARG A 123 -1.37 -9.79 -24.54
CA ARG A 123 -0.70 -8.80 -23.70
C ARG A 123 -1.55 -7.55 -23.42
N GLY A 124 -2.62 -7.34 -24.20
CA GLY A 124 -3.40 -6.11 -24.21
C GLY A 124 -2.58 -4.91 -24.69
N ALA A 125 -3.16 -3.72 -24.56
CA ALA A 125 -2.52 -2.44 -24.82
C ALA A 125 -2.95 -1.39 -23.80
N ALA A 126 -2.33 -0.21 -23.85
CA ALA A 126 -2.80 0.94 -23.11
C ALA A 126 -4.26 1.29 -23.50
N PRO A 127 -5.06 1.85 -22.58
CA PRO A 127 -4.70 2.19 -21.20
C PRO A 127 -4.69 0.98 -20.25
N ILE A 128 -4.00 1.13 -19.12
CA ILE A 128 -4.10 0.20 -17.98
C ILE A 128 -5.45 0.43 -17.30
N LEU A 129 -6.18 -0.65 -17.05
CA LEU A 129 -7.42 -0.68 -16.29
C LEU A 129 -7.08 -1.04 -14.84
N ALA A 130 -7.32 -0.10 -13.93
CA ALA A 130 -7.20 -0.33 -12.49
C ALA A 130 -8.57 -0.65 -11.90
N GLU A 131 -8.67 -1.77 -11.18
CA GLU A 131 -9.82 -2.09 -10.34
C GLU A 131 -9.88 -1.10 -9.17
N PRO A 132 -11.06 -0.51 -8.89
CA PRO A 132 -11.22 0.34 -7.72
C PRO A 132 -10.98 -0.41 -6.41
N VAL A 133 -10.27 0.24 -5.49
CA VAL A 133 -10.14 -0.24 -4.12
C VAL A 133 -11.38 0.19 -3.34
N ARG A 134 -12.13 -0.76 -2.79
CA ARG A 134 -13.36 -0.54 -2.02
C ARG A 134 -13.05 -0.62 -0.53
N GLY A 135 -13.50 0.37 0.22
CA GLY A 135 -13.28 0.47 1.66
C GLY A 135 -12.94 1.89 2.06
N ALA A 136 -12.25 2.03 3.18
CA ALA A 136 -11.86 3.34 3.69
C ALA A 136 -10.52 3.28 4.40
N LEU A 137 -9.94 4.46 4.56
CA LEU A 137 -8.77 4.66 5.40
C LEU A 137 -8.95 5.89 6.29
N VAL A 138 -8.18 5.93 7.37
CA VAL A 138 -8.05 7.06 8.28
C VAL A 138 -6.59 7.42 8.39
N LEU A 139 -6.28 8.69 8.14
CA LEU A 139 -4.97 9.28 8.37
C LEU A 139 -5.00 10.07 9.68
N LYS A 140 -4.15 9.69 10.62
CA LYS A 140 -3.99 10.38 11.91
C LYS A 140 -3.13 11.62 11.71
N VAL A 141 -3.78 12.72 11.35
CA VAL A 141 -3.14 14.02 11.11
C VAL A 141 -3.75 15.08 12.02
N PRO A 142 -3.08 16.23 12.22
CA PRO A 142 -3.59 17.26 13.10
C PRO A 142 -4.91 17.84 12.59
N PRO A 143 -5.79 18.30 13.49
CA PRO A 143 -7.01 18.99 13.11
C PRO A 143 -6.68 20.23 12.29
N GLY A 144 -7.54 20.57 11.33
CA GLY A 144 -7.34 21.71 10.44
C GLY A 144 -8.17 21.61 9.18
N ARG A 145 -8.00 22.59 8.29
CA ARG A 145 -8.60 22.55 6.95
C ARG A 145 -7.69 21.78 6.01
N TRP A 146 -8.24 20.78 5.35
CA TRP A 146 -7.53 19.91 4.41
C TRP A 146 -8.29 19.84 3.11
N ARG A 147 -7.56 19.85 1.99
CA ARG A 147 -8.09 19.53 0.66
C ARG A 147 -7.78 18.09 0.33
N LEU A 148 -8.71 17.41 -0.32
CA LEU A 148 -8.53 16.07 -0.89
C LEU A 148 -8.65 16.15 -2.41
N GLN A 149 -7.56 15.81 -3.10
CA GLN A 149 -7.44 15.95 -4.54
C GLN A 149 -7.10 14.60 -5.17
N PRO A 150 -8.09 13.89 -5.74
CA PRO A 150 -7.84 12.78 -6.65
C PRO A 150 -6.98 13.26 -7.84
N LEU A 151 -5.94 12.50 -8.19
CA LEU A 151 -5.04 12.85 -9.28
C LEU A 151 -5.21 11.90 -10.48
N GLY A 152 -5.04 12.40 -11.70
CA GLY A 152 -4.85 11.58 -12.88
C GLY A 152 -3.51 10.84 -12.84
N ALA A 153 -3.32 9.87 -13.73
CA ALA A 153 -2.06 9.12 -13.84
C ALA A 153 -0.87 10.01 -14.23
N ASP A 154 -1.13 11.19 -14.80
CA ASP A 154 -0.17 12.23 -15.14
C ASP A 154 0.05 13.27 -14.02
N GLY A 155 -0.62 13.10 -12.87
CA GLY A 155 -0.58 14.04 -11.74
C GLY A 155 -1.52 15.24 -11.87
N SER A 156 -2.33 15.32 -12.94
CA SER A 156 -3.36 16.35 -13.06
C SER A 156 -4.40 16.23 -11.94
N VAL A 157 -4.86 17.35 -11.38
CA VAL A 157 -5.95 17.32 -10.40
C VAL A 157 -7.26 17.02 -11.13
N LEU A 158 -8.00 16.02 -10.66
CA LEU A 158 -9.34 15.72 -11.15
C LEU A 158 -10.35 16.69 -10.51
N ARG A 159 -11.30 16.18 -9.73
CA ARG A 159 -12.27 16.99 -8.98
C ARG A 159 -11.96 16.92 -7.50
N GLU A 160 -11.76 18.08 -6.86
CA GLU A 160 -11.59 18.14 -5.41
C GLU A 160 -12.79 17.52 -4.68
N MET A 161 -12.48 16.79 -3.61
CA MET A 161 -13.43 16.04 -2.82
C MET A 161 -13.44 16.54 -1.38
N ALA A 162 -14.58 16.35 -0.71
CA ALA A 162 -14.66 16.58 0.72
C ALA A 162 -13.88 15.49 1.47
N VAL A 163 -13.23 15.89 2.56
CA VAL A 163 -12.64 14.97 3.54
C VAL A 163 -13.50 14.95 4.80
N THR A 164 -13.67 13.77 5.39
CA THR A 164 -14.45 13.62 6.62
C THR A 164 -13.49 13.67 7.82
N ALA A 165 -13.57 14.73 8.62
CA ALA A 165 -12.87 14.78 9.90
C ALA A 165 -13.55 13.83 10.91
N THR A 166 -12.74 13.11 11.68
CA THR A 166 -13.16 12.21 12.76
C THR A 166 -12.29 12.47 13.99
N GLU A 167 -12.66 11.92 15.14
CA GLU A 167 -11.82 12.00 16.36
C GLU A 167 -10.43 11.36 16.16
N ALA A 168 -10.32 10.38 15.26
CA ALA A 168 -9.08 9.67 14.97
C ALA A 168 -8.22 10.33 13.86
N GLY A 169 -8.71 11.38 13.19
CA GLY A 169 -8.05 12.03 12.06
C GLY A 169 -8.95 12.19 10.84
N LEU A 170 -8.37 12.16 9.64
CA LEU A 170 -9.11 12.34 8.38
C LEU A 170 -9.49 10.98 7.78
N ARG A 171 -10.80 10.77 7.59
CA ARG A 171 -11.34 9.59 6.93
C ARG A 171 -11.57 9.86 5.44
N LEU A 172 -11.10 8.91 4.63
CA LEU A 172 -11.26 8.90 3.18
C LEU A 172 -12.00 7.63 2.78
N GLU A 173 -13.13 7.81 2.08
CA GLU A 173 -13.83 6.71 1.40
C GLU A 173 -13.16 6.46 0.04
N LEU A 174 -12.80 5.21 -0.22
CA LEU A 174 -12.20 4.77 -1.48
C LEU A 174 -13.29 4.40 -2.49
N ASP A 175 -12.94 4.17 -3.76
CA ASP A 175 -13.88 3.91 -4.88
C ASP A 175 -14.84 5.10 -5.14
N THR A 176 -14.39 6.31 -4.83
CA THR A 176 -15.18 7.54 -4.98
C THR A 176 -14.73 8.41 -6.17
N ALA A 177 -13.58 8.09 -6.77
CA ALA A 177 -13.04 8.72 -7.96
C ALA A 177 -12.26 7.70 -8.82
N PRO A 178 -12.18 7.89 -10.16
CA PRO A 178 -11.41 7.01 -11.05
C PRO A 178 -9.91 7.30 -10.96
N THR A 179 -9.31 7.02 -9.80
CA THR A 179 -7.89 7.26 -9.54
C THR A 179 -7.26 6.18 -8.66
N ILE A 180 -5.93 6.08 -8.72
CA ILE A 180 -5.10 5.36 -7.76
C ILE A 180 -4.32 6.31 -6.83
N TYR A 181 -4.43 7.62 -6.99
CA TYR A 181 -3.67 8.65 -6.27
C TYR A 181 -4.60 9.71 -5.67
N TYR A 182 -4.43 9.97 -4.38
CA TYR A 182 -5.13 11.03 -3.66
C TYR A 182 -4.10 11.92 -2.95
N LEU A 183 -4.06 13.19 -3.29
CA LEU A 183 -3.24 14.19 -2.63
C LEU A 183 -4.05 14.86 -1.51
N LEU A 184 -3.46 14.92 -0.32
CA LEU A 184 -3.99 15.67 0.81
C LEU A 184 -3.08 16.85 1.12
N GLU A 185 -3.67 18.04 1.24
CA GLU A 185 -2.95 19.28 1.51
C GLU A 185 -3.64 20.10 2.60
N ARG A 186 -2.89 20.41 3.65
CA ARG A 186 -3.34 21.31 4.72
C ARG A 186 -3.30 22.75 4.24
N GLN A 187 -4.36 23.50 4.55
CA GLN A 187 -4.52 24.93 4.24
C GLN A 187 -3.87 25.82 5.30
#